data_AF-A0A962MHY4-F1
#
_entry.id   AF-A0A962MHY4-F1
#
_cell.length_a   1.000
_cell.length_b   1.000
_cell.length_c   1.000
_cell.angle_alpha   90.00
_cell.angle_beta   90.00
_cell.angle_gamma   90.00
#
_symmetry.space_group_name_H-M   'P 1'
#
loop_
_entity.id
_entity.type
_entity.pdbx_description
1 polymer ?
#
loop_
_entity_poly.entity_id
_entity_poly.type
_entity_poly.pdbx_seq_one_letter_code
_entity_poly.pdbx_strand_id
1 'polypeptide(L)' 'MIDVYTWPTPNGHKVHIMLQETGLEHTIHPINIQEGDQFKPEFLQISPNNKMP' A
#
# COMPACT_ATOMS: atom_id res chain seq x y z
N MET A 1 -11.96 -9.35 -2.05
CA MET A 1 -11.69 -7.91 -1.93
C MET A 1 -10.20 -7.74 -1.65
N ILE A 2 -9.51 -6.90 -2.41
CA ILE A 2 -8.05 -6.70 -2.30
C ILE A 2 -7.76 -5.52 -1.36
N ASP A 3 -6.91 -5.70 -0.35
CA ASP A 3 -6.44 -4.61 0.50
C ASP A 3 -5.09 -4.07 0.00
N VAL A 4 -5.03 -2.77 -0.26
CA VAL A 4 -3.87 -2.11 -0.88
C VAL A 4 -3.26 -1.13 0.11
N TYR A 5 -2.20 -1.56 0.78
CA TYR A 5 -1.41 -0.70 1.64
C TYR A 5 -0.40 0.09 0.80
N THR A 6 -0.53 1.41 0.72
CA THR A 6 0.16 2.22 -0.30
C THR A 6 0.45 3.65 0.15
N TRP A 7 1.32 4.33 -0.58
CA TRP A 7 1.63 5.76 -0.47
C TRP A 7 1.97 6.31 -1.87
N PRO A 8 1.73 7.60 -2.19
CA PRO A 8 2.02 8.20 -3.51
C PRO A 8 3.52 8.21 -3.82
N THR A 9 4.01 7.06 -4.26
CA THR A 9 5.37 6.80 -4.71
C THR A 9 5.31 6.07 -6.06
N PRO A 10 6.42 6.00 -6.82
CA PRO A 10 6.43 5.25 -8.07
C PRO A 10 6.05 3.77 -7.94
N ASN A 11 6.42 3.10 -6.83
CA ASN A 11 5.96 1.74 -6.55
C ASN A 11 4.46 1.73 -6.24
N GLY A 12 4.00 2.71 -5.45
CA GLY A 12 2.61 3.10 -5.23
C GLY A 12 1.74 2.93 -6.46
N HIS A 13 2.09 3.72 -7.47
CA HIS A 13 1.31 3.85 -8.69
C HIS A 13 1.24 2.58 -9.53
N LYS A 14 2.24 1.69 -9.49
CA LYS A 14 2.21 0.44 -10.27
C LYS A 14 0.98 -0.40 -9.96
N VAL A 15 0.68 -0.55 -8.66
CA VAL A 15 -0.46 -1.34 -8.20
C VAL A 15 -1.77 -0.62 -8.50
N HIS A 16 -1.84 0.69 -8.29
CA HIS A 16 -3.03 1.47 -8.64
C HIS A 16 -3.38 1.42 -10.13
N ILE A 17 -2.39 1.52 -11.02
CA ILE A 17 -2.60 1.40 -12.47
C ILE A 17 -3.18 0.03 -12.79
N MET A 18 -2.57 -1.05 -12.29
CA MET A 18 -3.07 -2.42 -12.51
C MET A 18 -4.51 -2.60 -12.02
N LEU A 19 -4.86 -2.07 -10.85
CA LEU A 19 -6.21 -2.19 -10.30
C LEU A 19 -7.24 -1.42 -11.13
N GLN A 20 -6.86 -0.27 -11.69
CA GLN A 20 -7.73 0.48 -12.62
C GLN A 20 -7.93 -0.29 -13.93
N GLU A 21 -6.86 -0.83 -14.52
CA GLU A 21 -6.93 -1.58 -15.78
C GLU A 21 -7.76 -2.88 -15.66
N THR A 22 -7.70 -3.52 -14.49
CA THR A 22 -8.38 -4.81 -14.26
C THR A 22 -9.79 -4.68 -13.69
N GLY A 23 -10.14 -3.50 -13.14
CA GLY A 23 -11.44 -3.28 -12.48
C GLY A 23 -11.66 -4.15 -11.24
N LEU A 24 -10.60 -4.72 -10.65
CA LEU A 24 -10.71 -5.57 -9.47
C LEU A 24 -11.15 -4.76 -8.24
N GLU A 25 -12.10 -5.30 -7.49
CA GLU A 25 -12.60 -4.67 -6.26
C GLU A 25 -11.51 -4.61 -5.17
N HIS A 26 -11.25 -3.41 -4.67
CA HIS A 26 -10.16 -3.16 -3.73
C HIS A 26 -10.49 -2.04 -2.72
N THR A 27 -9.81 -2.08 -1.58
CA THR A 27 -9.82 -1.06 -0.53
C THR A 27 -8.41 -0.50 -0.35
N ILE A 28 -8.31 0.83 -0.27
CA ILE A 28 -7.02 1.53 -0.11
C ILE A 28 -6.75 1.81 1.36
N HIS A 29 -5.57 1.41 1.83
CA HIS A 29 -5.04 1.69 3.17
C HIS A 29 -3.80 2.59 3.04
N PRO A 30 -3.90 3.91 3.27
CA PRO A 30 -2.75 4.79 3.19
C PRO A 30 -1.76 4.51 4.33
N ILE A 31 -0.47 4.35 4.01
CA ILE A 31 0.62 4.25 4.98
C ILE A 31 1.51 5.49 4.85
N ASN A 32 1.36 6.46 5.76
CA ASN A 32 2.07 7.73 5.68
C ASN A 32 3.56 7.57 6.02
N ILE A 33 4.41 7.49 4.98
CA ILE A 33 5.85 7.35 5.18
C ILE A 33 6.52 8.60 5.76
N GLN A 34 5.88 9.77 5.67
CA GLN A 34 6.39 11.01 6.26
C GLN A 34 6.22 11.01 7.78
N GLU A 35 5.21 10.29 8.29
CA GLU A 35 4.94 10.11 9.72
C GLU A 35 5.54 8.80 10.27
N GLY A 36 6.17 7.99 9.42
CA GLY A 36 6.82 6.75 9.83
C GLY A 36 5.88 5.56 10.01
N ASP A 37 4.67 5.60 9.43
CA ASP A 37 3.66 4.55 9.58
C ASP A 37 4.14 3.16 9.12
N GLN A 38 5.12 3.11 8.22
CA GLN A 38 5.72 1.87 7.73
C GLN A 38 6.49 1.08 8.80
N PHE A 39 6.78 1.71 9.94
CA PHE A 39 7.46 1.07 11.07
C PHE A 39 6.49 0.67 12.18
N LYS A 40 5.20 1.01 12.06
CA LYS A 40 4.20 0.65 13.04
C LYS A 40 4.06 -0.89 13.12
N PRO A 41 3.98 -1.48 14.33
CA PRO A 41 3.90 -2.93 14.48
C PRO A 41 2.78 -3.57 13.67
N GLU A 42 1.65 -2.89 13.52
CA GLU A 42 0.49 -3.38 12.78
C GLU A 42 0.81 -3.54 11.28
N PHE A 43 1.55 -2.60 10.69
CA PHE A 43 1.98 -2.69 9.30
C PHE A 43 3.12 -3.70 9.11
N LEU A 44 4.02 -3.84 10.09
CA LEU A 44 5.11 -4.81 10.04
C LEU A 44 4.62 -6.27 10.05
N GLN A 45 3.44 -6.54 10.62
CA GLN A 45 2.81 -7.87 10.49
C GLN A 45 2.41 -8.20 9.05
N ILE A 46 2.17 -7.17 8.22
CA ILE A 46 1.78 -7.31 6.81
C ILE A 46 3.01 -7.30 5.91
N SER A 47 3.91 -6.33 6.10
CA SER A 47 5.14 -6.15 5.33
C SER A 47 6.33 -6.02 6.28
N PRO A 48 6.98 -7.13 6.65
CA PRO A 48 8.13 -7.11 7.56
C PRO A 48 9.32 -6.30 7.05
N ASN A 49 9.37 -6.03 5.75
CA ASN A 49 10.39 -5.19 5.09
C ASN A 49 10.04 -3.70 5.12
N ASN A 50 9.01 -3.28 5.89
CA ASN A 50 8.62 -1.88 6.10
C ASN A 50 8.44 -1.05 4.81
N LYS A 51 7.97 -1.69 3.73
CA LYS A 51 7.81 -1.08 2.41
C LYS A 51 6.40 -1.31 1.86
N MET A 52 5.93 -0.33 1.10
CA MET A 52 4.66 -0.31 0.40
C MET A 52 4.79 0.29 -1.01
N PRO A 53 3.75 0.09 -1.83
CA PRO A 53 3.18 -1.22 -2.11
C PRO A 53 4.19 -2.08 -2.88
#